data_AF-A0A1I5WI94-F1
#
_entry.id   AF-A0A1I5WI94-F1
#
_cell.length_a   1.000
_cell.length_b   1.000
_cell.length_c   1.000
_cell.angle_alpha   90.00
_cell.angle_beta   90.00
_cell.angle_gamma   90.00
#
_symmetry.space_group_name_H-M   'P 1'
#
loop_
_entity.id
_entity.type
_entity.pdbx_description
1 polymer ?
#
loop_
_entity_poly.entity_id
_entity_poly.type
_entity_poly.pdbx_seq_one_letter_code
_entity_poly.pdbx_strand_id
1 'polypeptide(L)'
;MYSSLESIINDVAFKIVERGVLADKGEIDNFLGVLSGDGVYAMWVYAKSKGKDEKLMNELKPVLQRIVPDKFRDGNDYESFFKEIAEDLPTLLFVKDILERILTYARYHAKAMEGSR
;
A
#
# COMPACT_ATOMS: atom_id res chain seq x y z
N MET A 1 13.96 13.55 -14.51
CA MET A 1 12.50 13.74 -14.67
C MET A 1 11.87 13.51 -13.31
N TYR A 2 11.32 14.53 -12.64
CA TYR A 2 10.59 14.30 -11.39
C TYR A 2 9.32 13.53 -11.73
N SER A 3 9.17 12.29 -11.24
CA SER A 3 7.89 11.59 -11.29
C SER A 3 6.92 12.30 -10.33
N SER A 4 5.72 12.59 -10.81
CA SER A 4 4.65 13.10 -9.93
C SER A 4 4.27 12.02 -8.92
N LEU A 5 3.72 12.41 -7.78
CA LEU A 5 3.20 11.46 -6.79
C LEU A 5 2.16 10.51 -7.42
N GLU A 6 1.31 11.03 -8.30
CA GLU A 6 0.36 10.25 -9.11
C GLU A 6 1.04 9.19 -9.97
N SER A 7 2.15 9.53 -10.62
CA SER A 7 2.91 8.56 -11.42
C SER A 7 3.45 7.42 -10.56
N ILE A 8 3.88 7.70 -9.32
CA ILE A 8 4.37 6.68 -8.39
C ILE A 8 3.20 5.81 -7.90
N ILE A 9 2.07 6.41 -7.54
CA ILE A 9 0.85 5.71 -7.12
C ILE A 9 0.41 4.71 -8.20
N ASN A 10 0.34 5.16 -9.46
CA ASN A 10 -0.06 4.32 -10.59
C ASN A 10 0.90 3.14 -10.82
N ASP A 11 2.21 3.41 -10.79
CA ASP A 11 3.24 2.39 -10.97
C ASP A 11 3.22 1.33 -9.86
N VAL A 12 3.08 1.76 -8.59
CA VAL A 12 2.94 0.85 -7.44
C VAL A 12 1.66 0.03 -7.55
N ALA A 13 0.52 0.66 -7.87
CA ALA A 13 -0.76 -0.03 -8.03
C ALA A 13 -0.71 -1.10 -9.14
N PHE A 14 -0.06 -0.79 -10.27
CA PHE A 14 0.17 -1.75 -11.34
C PHE A 14 1.04 -2.92 -10.88
N LYS A 15 2.19 -2.65 -10.24
CA LYS A 15 3.14 -3.67 -9.77
C LYS A 15 2.56 -4.62 -8.73
N ILE A 16 1.68 -4.12 -7.84
CA ILE A 16 0.97 -4.94 -6.86
C ILE A 16 0.21 -6.08 -7.57
N VAL A 17 -0.45 -5.79 -8.69
CA VAL A 17 -1.22 -6.77 -9.46
C VAL A 17 -0.32 -7.60 -10.37
N GLU A 18 0.54 -6.94 -11.15
CA GLU A 18 1.44 -7.59 -12.12
C GLU A 18 2.32 -8.66 -11.46
N ARG A 19 2.87 -8.36 -10.28
CA ARG A 19 3.76 -9.25 -9.53
C ARG A 19 3.00 -10.25 -8.64
N GLY A 20 1.66 -10.24 -8.69
CA GLY A 20 0.81 -11.11 -7.88
C GLY A 20 0.98 -10.89 -6.38
N VAL A 21 1.30 -9.67 -5.95
CA VAL A 21 1.33 -9.32 -4.51
C VAL A 21 -0.08 -9.47 -3.97
N LEU A 22 -1.05 -8.84 -4.65
CA LEU A 22 -2.48 -9.08 -4.47
C LEU A 22 -3.02 -9.64 -5.79
N ALA A 23 -3.49 -10.87 -5.78
CA ALA A 23 -3.64 -11.70 -6.98
C ALA A 23 -4.91 -11.39 -7.80
N ASP A 24 -5.96 -10.93 -7.14
CA ASP A 24 -7.26 -10.68 -7.75
C ASP A 24 -8.00 -9.53 -7.06
N LYS A 25 -9.12 -9.12 -7.68
CA LYS A 25 -9.97 -8.05 -7.17
C LYS A 25 -10.49 -8.34 -5.75
N GLY A 26 -10.84 -9.59 -5.44
CA GLY A 26 -11.39 -9.97 -4.14
C GLY A 26 -10.36 -9.83 -3.02
N GLU A 27 -9.12 -10.20 -3.28
CA GLU A 27 -8.02 -9.98 -2.35
C GLU A 27 -7.80 -8.48 -2.11
N ILE A 28 -7.82 -7.66 -3.16
CA ILE A 28 -7.68 -6.20 -3.03
C ILE A 28 -8.86 -5.59 -2.25
N ASP A 29 -10.09 -6.03 -2.50
CA ASP A 29 -11.29 -5.59 -1.77
C ASP A 29 -11.18 -5.92 -0.27
N ASN A 30 -10.60 -7.07 0.10
CA ASN A 30 -10.35 -7.41 1.51
C ASN A 30 -9.34 -6.46 2.16
N PHE A 31 -8.22 -6.15 1.48
CA PHE A 31 -7.22 -5.21 1.98
C PHE A 31 -7.78 -3.79 2.11
N LEU A 32 -8.56 -3.33 1.12
CA LEU A 32 -9.28 -2.06 1.19
C LEU A 32 -10.27 -2.02 2.35
N GLY A 33 -10.99 -3.11 2.62
CA GLY A 33 -11.92 -3.22 3.75
C GLY A 33 -11.21 -3.02 5.09
N VAL A 34 -10.10 -3.74 5.32
CA VAL A 34 -9.30 -3.60 6.55
C VAL A 34 -8.68 -2.20 6.64
N LEU A 35 -8.10 -1.68 5.56
CA LEU A 35 -7.49 -0.35 5.55
C LEU A 35 -8.51 0.75 5.86
N SER A 36 -9.67 0.71 5.20
CA SER A 36 -10.70 1.74 5.34
C SER A 36 -11.39 1.69 6.70
N GLY A 37 -11.66 0.49 7.24
CA GLY A 37 -12.32 0.27 8.52
C GLY A 37 -11.39 0.37 9.73
N ASP A 38 -10.26 -0.31 9.70
CA ASP A 38 -9.38 -0.54 10.86
C ASP A 38 -8.04 0.20 10.77
N GLY A 39 -7.69 0.74 9.59
CA GLY A 39 -6.53 1.59 9.39
C GLY A 39 -5.25 0.89 8.91
N VAL A 40 -4.18 1.68 8.77
CA VAL A 40 -2.92 1.26 8.11
C VAL A 40 -2.19 0.14 8.86
N TYR A 41 -2.19 0.17 10.20
CA TYR A 41 -1.56 -0.87 11.01
C TYR A 41 -2.30 -2.20 10.89
N ALA A 42 -3.63 -2.15 10.96
CA ALA A 42 -4.47 -3.34 10.79
C ALA A 42 -4.27 -3.97 9.41
N MET A 43 -4.18 -3.15 8.35
CA MET A 43 -3.88 -3.62 6.99
C MET A 43 -2.52 -4.35 6.93
N TRP A 44 -1.48 -3.81 7.58
CA TRP A 44 -0.17 -4.46 7.63
C TRP A 44 -0.19 -5.78 8.42
N VAL A 45 -0.84 -5.81 9.59
CA VAL A 45 -1.02 -7.05 10.36
C VAL A 45 -1.81 -8.09 9.55
N TYR A 46 -2.84 -7.65 8.81
CA TYR A 46 -3.57 -8.52 7.90
C TYR A 46 -2.65 -9.07 6.80
N ALA A 47 -1.80 -8.23 6.19
CA ALA A 47 -0.79 -8.66 5.22
C ALA A 47 0.14 -9.74 5.81
N LYS A 48 0.60 -9.55 7.05
CA LYS A 48 1.45 -10.49 7.77
C LYS A 48 0.74 -11.83 8.02
N SER A 49 -0.54 -11.79 8.38
CA SER A 49 -1.36 -13.01 8.52
C SER A 49 -1.51 -13.82 7.23
N LYS A 50 -1.33 -13.17 6.08
CA LYS A 50 -1.36 -13.78 4.74
C LYS A 50 0.03 -14.13 4.20
N GLY A 51 1.11 -13.82 4.94
CA GLY A 51 2.49 -13.99 4.45
C GLY A 51 2.83 -13.08 3.28
N LYS A 52 2.23 -11.88 3.22
CA LYS A 52 2.34 -10.92 2.12
C LYS A 52 2.97 -9.59 2.52
N ASP A 53 3.22 -9.38 3.80
CA ASP A 53 3.74 -8.13 4.35
C ASP A 53 5.06 -7.71 3.68
N GLU A 54 6.05 -8.60 3.57
CA GLU A 54 7.32 -8.24 2.93
C GLU A 54 7.14 -7.79 1.47
N LYS A 55 6.39 -8.56 0.67
CA LYS A 55 6.13 -8.25 -0.74
C LYS A 55 5.36 -6.94 -0.88
N LEU A 56 4.31 -6.76 -0.08
CA LEU A 56 3.49 -5.55 -0.11
C LEU A 56 4.32 -4.33 0.28
N MET A 57 5.09 -4.41 1.38
CA MET A 57 5.91 -3.29 1.83
C MET A 57 7.04 -2.96 0.84
N ASN A 58 7.60 -3.96 0.15
CA ASN A 58 8.58 -3.73 -0.91
C ASN A 58 7.99 -2.93 -2.09
N GLU A 59 6.74 -3.20 -2.49
CA GLU A 59 6.07 -2.40 -3.53
C GLU A 59 5.66 -1.02 -3.03
N LEU A 60 5.29 -0.87 -1.75
CA LEU A 60 4.89 0.41 -1.16
C LEU A 60 6.09 1.32 -0.83
N LYS A 61 7.29 0.77 -0.67
CA LYS A 61 8.50 1.51 -0.30
C LYS A 61 8.71 2.81 -1.11
N PRO A 62 8.62 2.84 -2.45
CA PRO A 62 8.84 4.06 -3.23
C PRO A 62 7.88 5.19 -2.88
N VAL A 63 6.60 4.88 -2.62
CA VAL A 63 5.62 5.90 -2.25
C VAL A 63 5.81 6.34 -0.79
N LEU A 64 6.08 5.41 0.12
CA LEU A 64 6.28 5.71 1.54
C LEU A 64 7.52 6.59 1.76
N GLN A 65 8.64 6.28 1.10
CA GLN A 65 9.83 7.13 1.10
C GLN A 65 9.58 8.52 0.51
N ARG A 66 8.60 8.66 -0.39
CA ARG A 66 8.25 9.95 -0.99
C ARG A 66 7.39 10.82 -0.08
N ILE A 67 6.40 10.21 0.59
CA ILE A 67 5.38 10.94 1.36
C ILE A 67 5.77 11.14 2.83
N VAL A 68 6.58 10.25 3.40
CA VAL A 68 7.05 10.28 4.79
C VAL A 68 8.53 9.92 4.90
N PRO A 69 9.43 10.62 4.17
CA PRO A 69 10.87 10.28 4.09
C PRO A 69 11.54 10.18 5.46
N ASP A 70 11.15 11.03 6.41
CA ASP A 70 11.76 11.07 7.73
C ASP A 70 11.34 9.89 8.62
N LYS A 71 10.26 9.17 8.29
CA LYS A 71 9.74 8.04 9.08
C LYS A 71 10.03 6.69 8.41
N PHE A 72 10.06 6.64 7.08
CA PHE A 72 10.36 5.43 6.33
C PHE A 72 11.87 5.34 6.00
N ARG A 73 12.66 4.95 7.00
CA ARG A 73 14.12 4.84 6.91
C ARG A 73 14.57 3.43 6.53
N ASP A 74 15.64 3.32 5.76
CA ASP A 74 16.24 2.00 5.46
C ASP A 74 16.74 1.35 6.77
N GLY A 75 16.31 0.12 7.03
CA GLY A 75 16.67 -0.65 8.23
C GLY A 75 15.68 -0.51 9.41
N ASN A 76 14.68 0.37 9.34
CA ASN A 76 13.57 0.33 10.30
C ASN A 76 12.74 -0.94 10.05
N ASP A 77 12.38 -1.65 11.12
CA ASP A 77 11.33 -2.66 11.03
C ASP A 77 9.97 -1.98 10.76
N TYR A 78 9.05 -2.70 10.13
CA TYR A 78 7.75 -2.15 9.77
C TYR A 78 6.89 -1.80 10.99
N GLU A 79 7.08 -2.47 12.13
CA GLU A 79 6.30 -2.21 13.33
C GLU A 79 6.62 -0.84 13.92
N SER A 80 7.91 -0.52 14.01
CA SER A 80 8.45 0.79 14.39
C SER A 80 7.95 1.88 13.46
N PHE A 81 7.96 1.64 12.14
CA PHE A 81 7.40 2.58 11.17
C PHE A 81 5.90 2.88 11.44
N PHE A 82 5.08 1.85 11.64
CA PHE A 82 3.65 2.06 11.90
C PHE A 82 3.38 2.77 13.24
N LYS A 83 4.20 2.54 14.27
CA LYS A 83 4.15 3.29 15.54
C LYS A 83 4.50 4.76 15.32
N GLU A 84 5.60 5.05 14.62
CA GLU A 84 6.04 6.44 14.33
C GLU A 84 4.99 7.25 13.55
N ILE A 85 4.32 6.66 12.55
CA ILE A 85 3.26 7.39 11.83
C ILE A 85 1.99 7.55 12.68
N ALA A 86 1.71 6.65 13.61
CA ALA A 86 0.53 6.72 14.48
C ALA A 86 0.63 7.82 15.54
N GLU A 87 1.84 8.25 15.89
CA GLU A 87 2.08 9.38 16.80
C GLU A 87 1.69 10.74 16.18
N ASP A 88 1.59 10.82 14.85
CA ASP A 88 1.25 12.03 14.11
C ASP A 88 0.01 11.83 13.24
N LEU A 89 -1.16 12.21 13.77
CA LEU A 89 -2.46 11.97 13.13
C LEU A 89 -2.55 12.49 11.67
N PRO A 90 -2.09 13.71 11.33
CA PRO A 90 -2.04 14.17 9.95
C PRO A 90 -1.24 13.23 9.03
N THR A 91 -0.06 12.78 9.47
CA THR A 91 0.74 11.80 8.71
C THR A 91 -0.02 10.49 8.56
N LEU A 92 -0.60 9.96 9.64
CA LEU A 92 -1.37 8.73 9.63
C LEU A 92 -2.50 8.77 8.59
N LEU A 93 -3.29 9.84 8.61
CA LEU A 93 -4.41 10.03 7.69
C LEU A 93 -3.94 10.19 6.24
N PHE A 94 -2.84 10.91 6.02
CA PHE A 94 -2.27 11.06 4.68
C PHE A 94 -1.75 9.73 4.12
N VAL A 95 -1.03 8.94 4.92
CA VAL A 95 -0.59 7.59 4.51
C VAL A 95 -1.80 6.72 4.19
N LYS A 96 -2.85 6.75 5.04
CA LYS A 96 -4.08 6.00 4.80
C LYS A 96 -4.70 6.35 3.44
N ASP A 97 -4.89 7.64 3.15
CA ASP A 97 -5.47 8.12 1.89
C ASP A 97 -4.65 7.64 0.67
N ILE A 98 -3.33 7.77 0.72
CA ILE A 98 -2.46 7.32 -0.38
C ILE A 98 -2.55 5.81 -0.60
N LEU A 99 -2.60 5.01 0.48
CA LEU A 99 -2.75 3.56 0.36
C LEU A 99 -4.13 3.15 -0.16
N GLU A 100 -5.21 3.84 0.25
CA GLU A 100 -6.57 3.62 -0.27
C GLU A 100 -6.61 3.90 -1.77
N ARG A 101 -5.95 4.97 -2.24
CA ARG A 101 -5.85 5.32 -3.66
C ARG A 101 -5.06 4.26 -4.46
N ILE A 102 -3.92 3.81 -3.94
CA ILE A 102 -3.11 2.76 -4.55
C ILE A 102 -3.92 1.47 -4.71
N LEU A 103 -4.57 1.01 -3.65
CA LEU A 103 -5.37 -0.22 -3.70
C LEU A 103 -6.61 -0.05 -4.60
N THR A 104 -7.21 1.14 -4.65
CA THR A 104 -8.30 1.45 -5.59
C THR A 104 -7.84 1.32 -7.04
N TYR A 105 -6.65 1.82 -7.38
CA TYR A 105 -6.10 1.68 -8.73
C TYR A 105 -5.67 0.24 -9.03
N ALA A 106 -5.07 -0.46 -8.06
CA ALA A 106 -4.75 -1.87 -8.19
C ALA A 106 -6.02 -2.69 -8.49
N ARG A 107 -7.13 -2.39 -7.82
CA ARG A 107 -8.43 -3.02 -8.08
C ARG A 107 -8.91 -2.82 -9.52
N TYR A 108 -8.73 -1.62 -10.09
CA TYR A 108 -9.06 -1.38 -11.49
C TYR A 108 -8.14 -2.13 -12.44
N HIS A 109 -6.83 -2.22 -12.15
CA HIS A 109 -5.89 -3.05 -12.91
C HIS A 109 -6.28 -4.53 -12.88
N ALA A 110 -6.56 -5.09 -11.71
CA ALA A 110 -7.00 -6.48 -11.57
C ALA A 110 -8.27 -6.76 -12.38
N LYS A 111 -9.28 -5.88 -12.29
CA LYS A 111 -10.52 -5.99 -13.07
C LYS A 111 -10.28 -5.95 -14.58
N ALA A 112 -9.36 -5.10 -15.05
CA ALA A 112 -9.03 -5.02 -16.47
C ALA A 112 -8.33 -6.30 -16.98
N MET A 113 -7.50 -6.93 -16.15
CA MET A 113 -6.83 -8.19 -16.47
C MET A 113 -7.80 -9.38 -16.49
N GLU A 114 -8.80 -9.40 -15.60
CA GLU A 114 -9.87 -10.41 -15.61
C GLU A 114 -10.71 -10.34 -16.89
N GLY A 115 -11.05 -9.14 -17.37
CA GLY A 115 -11.84 -8.95 -18.60
C GLY A 115 -11.07 -9.13 -19.90
N SER A 116 -9.75 -9.31 -19.84
CA SER A 116 -8.87 -9.54 -21.01
C SER A 116 -8.52 -11.02 -21.23
N ARG A 117 -9.04 -11.92 -20.39
CA ARG A 117 -8.91 -13.38 -20.49
C ARG A 117 -10.17 -13.99 -21.09
#